data_AF-A0AAU6DE06-F1
#
_entry.id   AF-A0AAU6DE06-F1
#
_cell.length_a   1.000
_cell.length_b   1.000
_cell.length_c   1.000
_cell.angle_alpha   90.00
_cell.angle_beta   90.00
_cell.angle_gamma   90.00
#
_symmetry.space_group_name_H-M   'P 1'
#
loop_
_entity.id
_entity.type
_entity.pdbx_description
1 polymer ?
#
loop_
_entity_poly.entity_id
_entity_poly.type
_entity_poly.pdbx_seq_one_letter_code
_entity_poly.pdbx_strand_id
1 'polypeptide(L)'
;MGTDGLARLRQLATGARRRKPSGWAENGSSAHFTVDRLYGDVPDTQLRLVTCGGNRTAGGYDSNLIVFAHRVAHLRRGVDHAV
;
A
#
# COMPACT_ATOMS: atom_id res chain seq x y z
N MET A 1 -30.39 -21.97 -21.89
CA MET A 1 -30.38 -20.89 -20.88
C MET A 1 -29.20 -21.16 -19.96
N GLY A 2 -28.03 -20.67 -20.36
CA GLY A 2 -26.73 -21.15 -19.91
C GLY A 2 -26.26 -20.53 -18.60
N THR A 3 -25.44 -21.31 -17.89
CA THR A 3 -24.69 -21.00 -16.67
C THR A 3 -23.91 -19.68 -16.70
N ASP A 4 -23.72 -19.09 -17.88
CA ASP A 4 -23.05 -17.81 -18.13
C ASP A 4 -23.75 -16.63 -17.45
N GLY A 5 -25.08 -16.68 -17.31
CA GLY A 5 -25.87 -15.64 -16.63
C GLY A 5 -25.62 -15.59 -15.12
N LEU A 6 -25.48 -16.75 -14.47
CA LEU A 6 -25.16 -16.86 -13.05
C LEU A 6 -23.68 -16.54 -12.76
N ALA A 7 -22.77 -16.89 -13.68
CA ALA A 7 -21.37 -16.52 -13.58
C ALA A 7 -21.19 -14.98 -13.65
N ARG A 8 -21.90 -14.32 -14.58
CA ARG A 8 -21.84 -12.86 -14.72
C ARG A 8 -22.53 -12.11 -13.57
N LEU A 9 -23.61 -12.65 -13.01
CA LEU A 9 -24.25 -12.08 -11.80
C LEU A 9 -23.38 -12.28 -10.54
N ARG A 10 -22.64 -13.39 -10.41
CA ARG A 10 -21.62 -13.54 -9.36
C ARG A 10 -20.47 -12.54 -9.51
N GLN A 11 -20.08 -12.23 -10.74
CA GLN A 11 -19.01 -11.27 -11.03
C GLN A 11 -19.44 -9.80 -10.85
N LEU A 12 -20.74 -9.51 -10.96
CA LEU A 12 -21.31 -8.20 -10.65
C LEU A 12 -21.62 -8.03 -9.15
N ALA A 13 -21.94 -9.11 -8.44
CA ALA A 13 -22.06 -9.11 -6.98
C ALA A 13 -20.71 -8.95 -6.27
N THR A 14 -19.59 -9.26 -6.94
CA THR A 14 -18.23 -8.91 -6.50
C THR A 14 -17.77 -7.55 -7.02
N GLY A 15 -18.67 -6.56 -7.02
CA GLY A 15 -18.32 -5.14 -6.96
C GLY A 15 -17.56 -4.72 -5.69
N ALA A 16 -17.13 -5.68 -4.87
CA ALA A 16 -16.10 -5.46 -3.88
C ALA A 16 -14.79 -5.17 -4.61
N ARG A 17 -14.49 -3.87 -4.79
CA ARG A 17 -13.13 -3.37 -5.03
C ARG A 17 -12.18 -4.29 -4.27
N ARG A 18 -11.32 -5.05 -4.96
CA ARG A 18 -10.30 -5.88 -4.29
C ARG A 18 -9.57 -4.96 -3.34
N ARG A 19 -9.86 -5.05 -2.05
CA ARG A 19 -9.16 -4.27 -1.04
C ARG A 19 -7.71 -4.69 -1.19
N LYS A 20 -6.82 -3.75 -1.56
CA LYS A 20 -5.39 -4.00 -1.46
C LYS A 20 -5.14 -4.56 -0.05
N PRO A 21 -4.29 -5.60 0.13
CA PRO A 21 -3.91 -6.03 1.46
C PRO A 21 -3.47 -4.80 2.26
N SER A 22 -3.73 -4.78 3.57
CA SER A 22 -3.48 -3.60 4.40
C SER A 22 -2.04 -3.14 4.36
N GLY A 23 -1.11 -3.97 3.88
CA GLY A 23 0.19 -3.52 3.43
C GLY A 23 0.83 -4.47 2.42
N TRP A 24 1.94 -4.03 1.86
CA TRP A 24 2.86 -4.82 1.04
C TRP A 24 4.26 -4.22 1.11
N ALA A 25 5.26 -5.00 0.68
CA ALA A 25 6.64 -4.55 0.64
C ALA A 25 7.24 -4.80 -0.75
N GLU A 26 8.12 -3.90 -1.16
CA GLU A 26 8.84 -4.00 -2.41
C GLU A 26 10.32 -3.69 -2.17
N ASN A 27 11.19 -4.45 -2.84
CA ASN A 27 12.62 -4.19 -2.85
C ASN A 27 13.06 -3.90 -4.29
N GLY A 28 13.92 -2.92 -4.48
CA GLY A 28 14.48 -2.56 -5.77
C GLY A 28 15.68 -1.63 -5.62
N SER A 29 16.44 -1.46 -6.70
CA SER A 29 17.52 -0.46 -6.72
C SER A 29 16.95 0.94 -6.49
N SER A 30 17.75 1.83 -5.92
CA SER A 30 17.32 3.22 -5.66
C SER A 30 16.87 3.94 -6.94
N ALA A 31 17.44 3.59 -8.09
CA ALA A 31 17.08 4.17 -9.39
C ALA A 31 15.67 3.74 -9.89
N HIS A 32 15.12 2.62 -9.39
CA HIS A 32 13.82 2.11 -9.84
C HIS A 32 12.62 2.74 -9.09
N PHE A 33 12.88 3.56 -8.06
CA PHE A 33 11.83 4.23 -7.28
C PHE A 33 11.82 5.72 -7.59
N THR A 34 10.85 6.14 -8.40
CA THR A 34 10.65 7.56 -8.75
C THR A 34 10.04 8.35 -7.59
N VAL A 35 10.23 9.67 -7.59
CA VAL A 35 9.66 10.58 -6.59
C VAL A 35 8.14 10.42 -6.51
N ASP A 36 7.43 10.40 -7.64
CA ASP A 36 5.97 10.23 -7.65
C ASP A 36 5.53 8.89 -7.06
N ARG A 37 6.33 7.84 -7.24
CA ARG A 37 6.04 6.53 -6.67
C ARG A 37 6.23 6.49 -5.15
N LEU A 38 7.21 7.22 -4.62
CA LEU A 38 7.54 7.26 -3.20
C LEU A 38 6.74 8.30 -2.43
N TYR A 39 6.50 9.46 -3.02
CA TYR A 39 5.98 10.65 -2.36
C TYR A 39 4.77 11.25 -3.06
N GLY A 40 4.42 10.76 -4.26
CA GLY A 40 3.25 11.23 -4.97
C GLY A 40 1.95 10.86 -4.25
N ASP A 41 0.95 11.70 -4.49
CA ASP A 41 -0.36 11.63 -3.87
C ASP A 41 -1.05 10.28 -4.11
N VAL A 42 -1.87 9.89 -3.13
CA VAL A 42 -2.73 8.72 -3.22
C VAL A 42 -4.15 9.08 -2.81
N PRO A 43 -5.15 8.40 -3.39
CA PRO A 43 -6.56 8.70 -3.12
C PRO A 43 -7.00 8.33 -1.69
N ASP A 44 -6.16 7.63 -0.92
CA ASP A 44 -6.48 7.16 0.42
C ASP A 44 -5.29 7.28 1.39
N THR A 45 -5.54 7.11 2.69
CA THR A 45 -4.49 7.29 3.70
C THR A 45 -3.51 6.12 3.68
N GLN A 46 -2.29 6.41 3.25
CA GLN A 46 -1.19 5.47 3.14
C GLN A 46 0.05 5.95 3.89
N LEU A 47 0.68 5.05 4.63
CA LEU A 47 2.03 5.19 5.14
C LEU A 47 3.00 4.48 4.18
N ARG A 48 4.13 5.13 3.89
CA ARG A 48 5.25 4.55 3.15
C ARG A 48 6.49 4.65 4.02
N LEU A 49 7.02 3.52 4.46
CA LEU A 49 8.32 3.46 5.14
C LEU A 49 9.38 3.13 4.11
N VAL A 50 10.34 4.05 3.90
CA VAL A 50 11.44 3.89 2.95
C VAL A 50 12.73 3.72 3.74
N THR A 51 13.44 2.62 3.50
CA THR A 51 14.73 2.35 4.15
C THR A 51 15.74 1.79 3.16
N CYS A 52 17.02 1.87 3.52
CA CYS A 52 18.07 1.09 2.87
C CYS A 52 17.75 -0.41 2.93
N GLY A 53 18.11 -1.15 1.89
CA GLY A 53 17.94 -2.59 1.77
C GLY A 53 19.06 -3.23 0.96
N GLY A 54 18.97 -4.54 0.73
CA GLY A 54 19.94 -5.25 -0.10
C GLY A 54 21.30 -5.42 0.59
N ASN A 55 22.36 -5.49 -0.21
CA ASN A 55 23.70 -5.75 0.29
C ASN A 55 24.43 -4.44 0.59
N ARG A 56 25.23 -4.44 1.66
CA ARG A 56 26.13 -3.33 1.96
C ARG A 56 27.38 -3.45 1.11
N THR A 57 27.63 -2.43 0.29
CA THR A 57 28.81 -2.27 -0.56
C THR A 57 29.69 -1.12 -0.06
N ALA A 58 30.84 -0.89 -0.70
CA ALA A 58 31.67 0.29 -0.43
C ALA A 58 30.93 1.62 -0.66
N GLY A 59 29.95 1.64 -1.57
CA GLY A 59 29.09 2.79 -1.86
C GLY A 59 27.85 2.89 -0.97
N GLY A 60 27.66 1.99 0.00
CA GLY A 60 26.46 1.88 0.81
C GLY A 60 25.54 0.73 0.38
N TYR A 61 24.28 0.80 0.78
CA TYR A 61 23.26 -0.21 0.42
C TYR A 61 22.87 -0.08 -1.05
N ASP A 62 22.84 -1.20 -1.78
CA ASP A 62 22.58 -1.22 -3.22
C ASP A 62 21.09 -1.19 -3.60
N SER A 63 20.21 -1.28 -2.60
CA SER A 63 18.78 -1.28 -2.81
C SER A 63 18.04 -0.52 -1.71
N ASN A 64 16.75 -0.29 -1.93
CA ASN A 64 15.81 0.19 -0.93
C ASN A 64 14.72 -0.86 -0.69
N LEU A 65 14.26 -0.94 0.56
CA LEU A 65 13.03 -1.62 0.94
C LEU A 65 11.96 -0.56 1.21
N ILE A 66 10.80 -0.72 0.59
CA ILE A 66 9.65 0.15 0.82
C ILE A 66 8.48 -0.68 1.30
N VAL A 67 7.95 -0.30 2.45
CA VAL A 67 6.76 -0.90 3.03
C VAL A 67 5.60 0.08 2.91
N PHE A 68 4.53 -0.37 2.30
CA PHE A 68 3.28 0.35 2.14
C PHE A 68 2.28 -0.17 3.16
N ALA A 69 1.56 0.73 3.82
CA ALA A 69 0.47 0.38 4.72
C ALA A 69 -0.72 1.32 4.52
N HIS A 70 -1.92 0.76 4.45
CA HIS A 70 -3.18 1.49 4.38
C HIS A 70 -3.82 1.59 5.77
N ARG A 71 -4.40 2.74 6.08
CA ARG A 71 -5.16 2.90 7.33
C ARG A 71 -6.45 2.08 7.27
N VAL A 72 -6.55 1.08 8.16
CA VAL A 72 -7.74 0.23 8.27
C VAL A 72 -8.82 0.84 9.17
N ALA A 73 -8.41 1.48 10.25
CA ALA A 73 -9.26 2.17 11.21
C ALA A 73 -8.43 3.21 11.97
N HIS A 74 -9.09 4.17 12.58
CA HIS A 74 -8.48 5.07 13.56
C HIS A 74 -9.44 5.24 14.72
N LEU A 75 -8.97 4.92 15.92
CA LEU A 75 -9.70 5.19 17.14
C LEU A 75 -9.44 6.63 17.54
N ARG A 76 -10.49 7.44 17.65
CA ARG A 76 -10.37 8.73 18.33
C ARG A 76 -10.31 8.42 19.82
N ARG A 77 -9.12 8.53 20.43
CA ARG A 77 -9.07 8.66 21.89
C ARG A 77 -9.69 10.01 22.22
N GLY A 78 -10.75 10.01 23.01
CA GLY A 78 -11.29 11.24 23.59
C GLY A 78 -10.19 11.86 24.43
N VAL A 79 -9.62 12.96 23.96
CA VAL A 79 -8.80 13.81 24.79
C VAL A 79 -9.70 14.97 25.15
N ASP A 80 -10.40 14.81 26.27
CA ASP A 80 -11.05 15.92 26.94
C ASP A 80 -9.93 16.81 27.49
N HIS A 81 -9.44 17.71 26.65
CA HIS A 81 -8.67 18.86 27.11
C HIS A 81 -9.66 19.83 27.74
N ALA A 82 -10.06 19.55 28.98
CA ALA A 82 -10.64 20.57 29.85
C ALA A 82 -9.53 21.58 30.14
N VAL A 83 -9.66 22.76 29.54
CA VAL A 83 -8.92 23.98 29.89
C VAL A 83 -9.86 24.89 30.65
#